data_AF-A0A7C5PDE0-F1
#
_entry.id   AF-A0A7C5PDE0-F1
#
_cell.length_a   1.000
_cell.length_b   1.000
_cell.length_c   1.000
_cell.angle_alpha   90.00
_cell.angle_beta   90.00
_cell.angle_gamma   90.00
#
_symmetry.space_group_name_H-M   'P 1'
#
loop_
_entity.id
_entity.type
_entity.pdbx_description
1 polymer ?
#
loop_
_entity_poly.entity_id
_entity_poly.type
_entity_poly.pdbx_seq_one_letter_code
_entity_poly.pdbx_strand_id
1 'polypeptide(L)'
;MMSEAQKKQTLLVGVLTLVGIGLLAAIFYSSVWWVSLTAPNYPKESFPDGVRIEFHVNGVFNGCELQEKQEIQEEEALDCVHEMDTINHYVGMYPIAAGAPIERAFGQFLITFLAIMLLGFACTKPKARMAILGGGFGILAVWMYLTLFTDNGIAYENKGYIQSLVTALDQNAEENAKEDDEIVLGGIAGALKQSLEESGVEVVLPSQQEKQAAKEKPDDKAALIQQLRETYEVDREKSGGRMAPWNGSLLQVMTWHYDKTLGRYFNNRAEIEPRVAKLHTATVAVFWLLIAAMALLVWGARRNGGLFYWLLVLVPMALPVFFVIDYSAWLWWYGHTLNDMGAFTVKPFMPTVFGDGKVAQFTTHSYPDVGFGLMVLLSLILAVAALIRRKQFRDQG
;
A
#
# COMPACT_ATOMS: atom_id res chain seq x y z
N MET A 1 -13.77 14.31 -44.52
CA MET A 1 -12.81 13.18 -44.41
C MET A 1 -11.54 13.70 -43.74
N MET A 2 -10.86 12.90 -42.91
CA MET A 2 -9.58 13.31 -42.31
C MET A 2 -8.45 13.31 -43.36
N SER A 3 -7.58 14.31 -43.34
CA SER A 3 -6.37 14.35 -44.17
C SER A 3 -5.36 13.27 -43.75
N GLU A 4 -4.41 12.91 -44.61
CA GLU A 4 -3.34 11.98 -44.23
C GLU A 4 -2.51 12.47 -43.04
N ALA A 5 -2.23 13.77 -42.97
CA ALA A 5 -1.53 14.37 -41.83
C ALA A 5 -2.32 14.17 -40.53
N GLN A 6 -3.64 14.35 -40.56
CA GLN A 6 -4.51 14.13 -39.41
C GLN A 6 -4.58 12.64 -39.01
N LYS A 7 -4.53 11.71 -39.98
CA LYS A 7 -4.47 10.27 -39.69
C LYS A 7 -3.15 9.91 -38.99
N LYS A 8 -2.01 10.41 -39.48
CA LYS A 8 -0.69 10.22 -38.87
C LYS A 8 -0.64 10.79 -37.44
N GLN A 9 -1.18 11.99 -37.22
CA GLN A 9 -1.28 12.58 -35.87
C GLN A 9 -2.13 11.74 -34.91
N THR A 10 -3.31 11.27 -35.35
CA THR A 10 -4.14 10.38 -34.51
C THR A 10 -3.42 9.08 -34.18
N LEU A 11 -2.72 8.48 -35.15
CA LEU A 11 -1.93 7.26 -34.92
C LEU A 11 -0.83 7.52 -33.88
N LEU A 12 -0.09 8.62 -34.03
CA LEU A 12 0.99 8.98 -33.11
C LEU A 12 0.46 9.22 -31.68
N VAL A 13 -0.65 9.95 -31.53
CA VAL A 13 -1.30 10.11 -30.21
C VAL A 13 -1.72 8.75 -29.65
N GLY A 14 -2.29 7.87 -30.46
CA GLY A 14 -2.66 6.53 -30.04
C GLY A 14 -1.47 5.72 -29.52
N VAL A 15 -0.34 5.73 -30.24
CA VAL A 15 0.89 5.04 -29.81
C VAL A 15 1.43 5.62 -28.50
N LEU A 16 1.54 6.94 -28.38
CA LEU A 16 2.03 7.60 -27.16
C LEU A 16 1.12 7.29 -25.95
N THR A 17 -0.20 7.28 -26.16
CA THR A 17 -1.15 6.89 -25.11
C THR A 17 -0.98 5.43 -24.69
N LEU A 18 -0.79 4.50 -25.64
CA LEU A 18 -0.56 3.09 -25.32
C LEU A 18 0.75 2.87 -24.55
N VAL A 19 1.82 3.58 -24.92
CA VAL A 19 3.07 3.61 -24.14
C VAL A 19 2.80 4.13 -22.73
N GLY A 20 2.01 5.20 -22.60
CA GLY A 20 1.60 5.74 -21.29
C GLY A 20 0.84 4.73 -20.43
N ILE A 21 -0.06 3.92 -21.02
CA ILE A 21 -0.76 2.84 -20.31
C ILE A 21 0.22 1.75 -19.87
N GLY A 22 1.20 1.38 -20.70
CA GLY A 22 2.27 0.46 -20.32
C GLY A 22 3.10 0.98 -19.15
N LEU A 23 3.42 2.28 -19.14
CA LEU A 23 4.12 2.92 -18.02
C LEU A 23 3.27 2.92 -16.74
N LEU A 24 1.97 3.20 -16.82
CA LEU A 24 1.06 3.10 -15.66
C LEU A 24 1.10 1.70 -15.03
N ALA A 25 1.10 0.64 -15.85
CA ALA A 25 1.23 -0.73 -15.35
C ALA A 25 2.59 -0.98 -14.69
N ALA A 26 3.69 -0.49 -15.29
CA ALA A 26 5.03 -0.62 -14.71
C ALA A 26 5.17 0.14 -13.37
N ILE A 27 4.61 1.35 -13.29
CA ILE A 27 4.60 2.19 -12.08
C ILE A 27 3.94 1.46 -10.91
N PHE A 28 2.85 0.74 -11.16
CA PHE A 28 2.11 0.04 -10.09
C PHE A 28 2.96 -0.99 -9.32
N TYR A 29 3.92 -1.62 -9.99
CA TYR A 29 4.77 -2.66 -9.40
C TYR A 29 6.17 -2.17 -9.01
N SER A 30 6.54 -0.94 -9.36
CA SER A 30 7.87 -0.40 -9.09
C SER A 30 7.90 0.35 -7.76
N SER A 31 9.03 0.31 -7.06
CA SER A 31 9.31 1.24 -5.96
C SER A 31 9.25 2.66 -6.51
N VAL A 32 8.41 3.51 -5.91
CA VAL A 32 8.19 4.89 -6.32
C VAL A 32 9.16 5.81 -5.58
N TRP A 33 9.35 5.56 -4.30
CA TRP A 33 10.17 6.37 -3.41
C TRP A 33 10.75 5.48 -2.32
N TRP A 34 11.95 5.79 -1.86
CA TRP A 34 12.55 5.06 -0.73
C TRP A 34 12.91 6.02 0.39
N VAL A 35 12.86 5.51 1.61
CA VAL A 35 13.33 6.20 2.81
C VAL A 35 14.27 5.29 3.56
N SER A 36 15.36 5.85 4.05
CA SER A 36 16.30 5.17 4.93
C SER A 36 16.60 5.99 6.18
N LEU A 37 16.76 5.31 7.31
CA LEU A 37 17.31 5.88 8.54
C LEU A 37 18.69 5.29 8.84
N THR A 38 19.67 6.16 9.07
CA THR A 38 21.00 5.77 9.56
C THR A 38 21.26 6.38 10.93
N ALA A 39 21.90 5.63 11.82
CA ALA A 39 22.32 6.10 13.14
C ALA A 39 23.52 5.28 13.65
N PRO A 40 24.25 5.74 14.68
CA PRO A 40 25.38 4.99 15.25
C PRO A 40 25.02 3.57 15.71
N ASN A 41 23.77 3.35 16.11
CA ASN A 41 23.26 2.05 16.56
C ASN A 41 22.90 1.09 15.40
N TYR A 42 22.90 1.58 14.16
CA TYR A 42 22.63 0.80 12.94
C TYR A 42 23.92 0.74 12.11
N PRO A 43 24.84 -0.19 12.44
CA PRO A 43 26.15 -0.28 11.81
C PRO A 43 26.06 -0.72 10.34
N LYS A 44 26.96 -0.23 9.49
CA LYS A 44 26.94 -0.48 8.03
C LYS A 44 27.15 -1.94 7.67
N GLU A 45 27.75 -2.71 8.57
CA GLU A 45 27.97 -4.16 8.42
C GLU A 45 26.65 -4.95 8.45
N SER A 46 25.62 -4.44 9.13
CA SER A 46 24.27 -5.05 9.17
C SER A 46 23.25 -4.25 8.35
N PHE A 47 23.44 -2.94 8.25
CA PHE A 47 22.55 -1.99 7.57
C PHE A 47 23.36 -1.10 6.62
N PRO A 48 23.88 -1.64 5.51
CA PRO A 48 24.74 -0.88 4.58
C PRO A 48 24.04 0.37 4.04
N ASP A 49 22.75 0.23 3.77
CA ASP A 49 21.85 1.29 3.30
C ASP A 49 21.03 1.92 4.42
N GLY A 50 21.31 1.61 5.69
CA GLY A 50 20.46 1.97 6.83
C GLY A 50 19.18 1.14 6.92
N VAL A 51 18.26 1.56 7.78
CA VAL A 51 16.91 0.97 7.89
C VAL A 51 16.08 1.48 6.72
N ARG A 52 16.12 0.75 5.60
CA ARG A 52 15.53 1.17 4.33
C ARG A 52 14.15 0.54 4.10
N ILE A 53 13.19 1.36 3.72
CA ILE A 53 11.85 0.96 3.28
C ILE A 53 11.53 1.54 1.90
N GLU A 54 10.71 0.83 1.14
CA GLU A 54 10.35 1.18 -0.23
C GLU A 54 8.83 1.38 -0.36
N PHE A 55 8.43 2.54 -0.86
CA PHE A 55 7.05 2.92 -1.08
C PHE A 55 6.63 2.55 -2.50
N HIS A 56 5.65 1.66 -2.61
CA HIS A 56 5.02 1.29 -3.87
C HIS A 56 3.56 1.77 -3.87
N VAL A 57 2.93 1.82 -5.04
CA VAL A 57 1.50 2.17 -5.15
C VAL A 57 0.62 1.20 -4.37
N ASN A 58 1.04 -0.06 -4.26
CA ASN A 58 0.28 -1.13 -3.62
C ASN A 58 0.73 -1.47 -2.20
N GLY A 59 1.75 -0.82 -1.63
CA GLY A 59 2.27 -1.23 -0.33
C GLY A 59 3.54 -0.51 0.09
N VAL A 60 4.01 -0.83 1.29
CA VAL A 60 5.37 -0.51 1.73
C VAL A 60 6.10 -1.83 1.93
N PHE A 61 7.31 -1.92 1.39
CA PHE A 61 8.08 -3.15 1.33
C PHE A 61 9.45 -2.97 1.97
N ASN A 62 10.04 -4.10 2.37
CA ASN A 62 11.36 -4.15 2.95
C ASN A 62 12.42 -3.77 1.90
N GLY A 63 13.23 -2.75 2.20
CA GLY A 63 14.34 -2.32 1.35
C GLY A 63 15.71 -2.83 1.82
N CYS A 64 15.76 -3.65 2.86
CA CYS A 64 17.00 -4.25 3.33
C CYS A 64 17.29 -5.57 2.61
N GLU A 65 18.54 -5.74 2.22
CA GLU A 65 19.03 -6.90 1.47
C GLU A 65 19.65 -7.94 2.40
N LEU A 66 19.66 -9.20 1.95
CA LEU A 66 20.32 -10.31 2.66
C LEU A 66 21.82 -10.03 2.77
N GLN A 67 22.39 -10.13 3.97
CA GLN A 67 23.81 -9.88 4.21
C GLN A 67 24.58 -11.19 4.39
N GLU A 68 25.60 -11.42 3.56
CA GLU A 68 26.54 -12.53 3.76
C GLU A 68 27.59 -12.15 4.82
N LYS A 69 27.41 -12.57 6.07
CA LYS A 69 28.38 -12.34 7.15
C LYS A 69 29.30 -13.56 7.35
N GLN A 70 30.57 -13.30 7.64
CA GLN A 70 31.59 -14.36 7.82
C GLN A 70 31.39 -15.19 9.10
N GLU A 71 30.70 -14.65 10.11
CA GLU A 71 30.51 -15.29 11.42
C GLU A 71 29.08 -15.81 11.68
N ILE A 72 28.07 -15.29 10.97
CA ILE A 72 26.65 -15.67 11.14
C ILE A 72 26.01 -15.75 9.76
N GLN A 73 25.45 -16.90 9.39
CA GLN A 73 24.62 -17.01 8.18
C GLN A 73 23.20 -16.56 8.53
N GLU A 74 22.77 -15.45 7.94
CA GLU A 74 21.37 -15.01 7.99
C GLU A 74 20.62 -15.68 6.83
N GLU A 75 19.57 -16.44 7.13
CA GLU A 75 18.76 -17.16 6.13
C GLU A 75 17.72 -16.24 5.45
N GLU A 76 17.38 -15.12 6.10
CA GLU A 76 16.45 -14.11 5.60
C GLU A 76 16.99 -12.69 5.82
N ALA A 77 16.60 -11.75 4.95
CA ALA A 77 16.98 -10.34 5.09
C ALA A 77 16.28 -9.72 6.31
N LEU A 78 16.98 -8.80 7.00
CA LEU A 78 16.40 -8.05 8.11
C LEU A 78 15.12 -7.32 7.70
N ASP A 79 14.07 -7.39 8.52
CA ASP A 79 12.82 -6.66 8.28
C ASP A 79 12.96 -5.19 8.69
N CYS A 80 13.37 -4.35 7.73
CA CYS A 80 13.52 -2.92 7.97
C CYS A 80 12.19 -2.16 8.07
N VAL A 81 11.06 -2.77 7.71
CA VAL A 81 9.74 -2.18 8.02
C VAL A 81 9.48 -2.32 9.51
N HIS A 82 9.78 -3.48 10.10
CA HIS A 82 9.68 -3.70 11.53
C HIS A 82 10.59 -2.79 12.35
N GLU A 83 11.85 -2.66 11.94
CA GLU A 83 12.81 -1.75 12.59
C GLU A 83 12.34 -0.29 12.52
N MET A 84 11.83 0.15 11.35
CA MET A 84 11.26 1.48 11.19
C MET A 84 10.06 1.70 12.11
N ASP A 85 9.15 0.73 12.20
CA ASP A 85 7.97 0.79 13.07
C ASP A 85 8.33 0.81 14.55
N THR A 86 9.38 0.07 14.94
CA THR A 86 9.96 0.10 16.27
C THR A 86 10.49 1.50 16.59
N ILE A 87 11.30 2.10 15.71
CA ILE A 87 11.81 3.46 15.87
C ILE A 87 10.64 4.46 15.97
N ASN A 88 9.64 4.34 15.10
CA ASN A 88 8.45 5.20 15.10
C ASN A 88 7.72 5.13 16.44
N HIS A 89 7.51 3.92 16.96
CA HIS A 89 6.86 3.72 18.25
C HIS A 89 7.57 4.49 19.38
N TYR A 90 8.90 4.40 19.46
CA TYR A 90 9.69 5.08 20.49
C TYR A 90 9.49 6.60 20.50
N VAL A 91 9.26 7.23 19.35
CA VAL A 91 9.05 8.68 19.23
C VAL A 91 7.57 9.08 19.14
N GLY A 92 6.65 8.13 19.35
CA GLY A 92 5.21 8.37 19.30
C GLY A 92 4.62 8.40 17.89
N MET A 93 5.38 8.09 16.84
CA MET A 93 4.85 7.95 15.49
C MET A 93 4.11 6.62 15.33
N TYR A 94 2.97 6.64 14.62
CA TYR A 94 2.23 5.41 14.29
C TYR A 94 3.03 4.51 13.33
N PRO A 95 2.71 3.19 13.29
CA PRO A 95 3.30 2.29 12.31
C PRO A 95 3.09 2.77 10.87
N ILE A 96 4.04 2.48 10.00
CA ILE A 96 4.06 2.85 8.58
C ILE A 96 2.80 2.38 7.85
N ALA A 97 2.24 1.24 8.27
CA ALA A 97 1.02 0.71 7.69
C ALA A 97 -0.24 1.58 7.97
N ALA A 98 -0.22 2.47 8.96
CA ALA A 98 -1.31 3.41 9.24
C ALA A 98 -1.40 4.57 8.24
N GLY A 99 -0.36 4.77 7.43
CA GLY A 99 -0.30 5.80 6.41
C GLY A 99 -0.92 5.34 5.09
N ALA A 100 -1.59 6.28 4.41
CA ALA A 100 -2.19 6.09 3.09
C ALA A 100 -3.09 4.85 2.97
N PRO A 101 -3.97 4.54 3.96
CA PRO A 101 -4.71 3.28 3.97
C PRO A 101 -5.68 3.18 2.79
N ILE A 102 -6.28 4.31 2.36
CA ILE A 102 -7.21 4.33 1.23
C ILE A 102 -6.43 4.29 -0.08
N GLU A 103 -5.38 5.09 -0.22
CA GLU A 103 -4.61 5.23 -1.45
C GLU A 103 -3.94 3.90 -1.83
N ARG A 104 -3.37 3.19 -0.86
CA ARG A 104 -2.78 1.85 -1.06
C ARG A 104 -3.83 0.81 -1.45
N ALA A 105 -4.97 0.80 -0.78
CA ALA A 105 -6.06 -0.13 -1.08
C ALA A 105 -6.74 0.17 -2.42
N PHE A 106 -6.87 1.44 -2.79
CA PHE A 106 -7.47 1.83 -4.07
C PHE A 106 -6.47 1.91 -5.21
N GLY A 107 -5.18 1.68 -4.96
CA GLY A 107 -4.10 1.87 -5.93
C GLY A 107 -4.36 1.20 -7.28
N GLN A 108 -4.79 -0.08 -7.28
CA GLN A 108 -5.08 -0.80 -8.52
C GLN A 108 -6.28 -0.20 -9.29
N PHE A 109 -7.30 0.25 -8.56
CA PHE A 109 -8.48 0.89 -9.16
C PHE A 109 -8.14 2.27 -9.72
N LEU A 110 -7.32 3.05 -9.02
CA LEU A 110 -6.88 4.37 -9.46
C LEU A 110 -6.01 4.26 -10.72
N ILE A 111 -5.04 3.35 -10.77
CA ILE A 111 -4.23 3.12 -11.98
C ILE A 111 -5.10 2.67 -13.15
N THR A 112 -6.06 1.76 -12.92
CA THR A 112 -7.01 1.30 -13.95
C THR A 112 -7.91 2.45 -14.44
N PHE A 113 -8.36 3.31 -13.52
CA PHE A 113 -9.14 4.50 -13.84
C PHE A 113 -8.36 5.44 -14.77
N LEU A 114 -7.09 5.72 -14.46
CA LEU A 114 -6.22 6.53 -15.32
C LEU A 114 -5.99 5.89 -16.69
N ALA A 115 -5.83 4.56 -16.76
CA ALA A 115 -5.70 3.85 -18.03
C ALA A 115 -6.96 3.96 -18.90
N ILE A 116 -8.15 3.83 -18.32
CA ILE A 116 -9.44 4.02 -19.02
C ILE A 116 -9.57 5.46 -19.54
N MET A 117 -9.16 6.45 -18.73
CA MET A 117 -9.14 7.86 -19.17
C MET A 117 -8.25 8.04 -20.40
N LEU A 118 -7.05 7.47 -20.39
CA LEU A 118 -6.12 7.50 -21.51
C LEU A 118 -6.69 6.85 -22.77
N LEU A 119 -7.34 5.69 -22.65
CA LEU A 119 -8.07 5.05 -23.78
C LEU A 119 -9.16 5.98 -24.34
N GLY A 120 -9.88 6.67 -23.47
CA GLY A 120 -10.84 7.70 -23.87
C GLY A 120 -10.19 8.86 -24.63
N PHE A 121 -9.05 9.37 -24.15
CA PHE A 121 -8.30 10.46 -24.78
C PHE A 121 -7.78 10.11 -26.18
N ALA A 122 -7.31 8.88 -26.39
CA ALA A 122 -6.86 8.39 -27.69
C ALA A 122 -7.99 8.41 -28.74
N CYS A 123 -9.25 8.27 -28.32
CA CYS A 123 -10.40 8.21 -29.21
C CYS A 123 -10.98 9.60 -29.57
N THR A 124 -10.96 9.94 -30.87
CA THR A 124 -11.49 11.21 -31.39
C THR A 124 -12.97 11.18 -31.74
N LYS A 125 -13.58 9.99 -31.84
CA LYS A 125 -14.99 9.83 -32.19
C LYS A 125 -15.83 9.81 -30.92
N PRO A 126 -16.70 10.81 -30.66
CA PRO A 126 -17.41 10.91 -29.38
C PRO A 126 -18.22 9.66 -29.02
N LYS A 127 -18.97 9.09 -29.96
CA LYS A 127 -19.78 7.88 -29.71
C LYS A 127 -18.90 6.68 -29.30
N ALA A 128 -17.78 6.47 -29.98
CA ALA A 128 -16.86 5.38 -29.65
C ALA A 128 -16.14 5.64 -28.32
N ARG A 129 -15.72 6.88 -28.06
CA ARG A 129 -15.12 7.28 -26.77
C ARG A 129 -16.08 7.05 -25.60
N MET A 130 -17.35 7.41 -25.75
CA MET A 130 -18.36 7.16 -24.73
C MET A 130 -18.56 5.65 -24.48
N ALA A 131 -18.53 4.82 -25.54
CA ALA A 131 -18.62 3.38 -25.38
C ALA A 131 -17.39 2.82 -24.63
N ILE A 132 -16.18 3.29 -24.96
CA ILE A 132 -14.94 2.91 -24.27
C ILE A 132 -14.99 3.30 -22.78
N LEU A 133 -15.31 4.56 -22.49
CA LEU A 133 -15.35 5.05 -21.10
C LEU A 133 -16.51 4.42 -20.31
N GLY A 134 -17.69 4.30 -20.92
CA GLY A 134 -18.86 3.70 -20.28
C GLY A 134 -18.64 2.22 -19.97
N GLY A 135 -18.10 1.45 -20.92
CA GLY A 135 -17.76 0.04 -20.71
C GLY A 135 -16.63 -0.13 -19.70
N GLY A 136 -15.52 0.61 -19.86
CA GLY A 136 -14.36 0.52 -18.98
C GLY A 136 -14.69 0.91 -17.54
N PHE A 137 -15.36 2.05 -17.33
CA PHE A 137 -15.77 2.47 -15.99
C PHE A 137 -16.90 1.61 -15.42
N GLY A 138 -17.78 1.05 -16.25
CA GLY A 138 -18.78 0.09 -15.79
C GLY A 138 -18.13 -1.18 -15.22
N ILE A 139 -17.14 -1.74 -15.92
CA ILE A 139 -16.36 -2.89 -15.44
C ILE A 139 -15.60 -2.53 -14.16
N LEU A 140 -14.93 -1.37 -14.13
CA LEU A 140 -14.19 -0.90 -12.95
C LEU A 140 -15.11 -0.71 -11.74
N ALA A 141 -16.28 -0.10 -11.92
CA ALA A 141 -17.26 0.10 -10.85
C ALA A 141 -17.76 -1.22 -10.26
N VAL A 142 -18.04 -2.22 -11.12
CA VAL A 142 -18.43 -3.57 -10.67
C VAL A 142 -17.27 -4.22 -9.92
N TRP A 143 -16.05 -4.18 -10.45
CA TRP A 143 -14.89 -4.76 -9.78
C TRP A 143 -14.63 -4.12 -8.41
N MET A 144 -14.68 -2.78 -8.31
CA MET A 144 -14.58 -2.06 -7.04
C MET A 144 -15.68 -2.49 -6.06
N TYR A 145 -16.94 -2.56 -6.52
CA TYR A 145 -18.05 -2.96 -5.68
C TYR A 145 -17.89 -4.38 -5.12
N LEU A 146 -17.53 -5.34 -5.98
CA LEU A 146 -17.26 -6.72 -5.58
C LEU A 146 -16.12 -6.78 -4.55
N THR A 147 -15.05 -6.04 -4.78
CA THR A 147 -13.90 -6.02 -3.87
C THR A 147 -14.26 -5.43 -2.50
N LEU A 148 -14.97 -4.30 -2.46
CA LEU A 148 -15.25 -3.57 -1.21
C LEU A 148 -16.37 -4.16 -0.37
N PHE A 149 -17.44 -4.64 -0.99
CA PHE A 149 -18.71 -4.86 -0.29
C PHE A 149 -19.21 -6.30 -0.32
N THR A 150 -18.58 -7.20 -1.06
CA THR A 150 -19.03 -8.60 -1.17
C THR A 150 -18.14 -9.57 -0.40
N ASP A 151 -18.71 -10.73 -0.09
CA ASP A 151 -18.00 -11.82 0.59
C ASP A 151 -16.81 -12.26 -0.25
N ASN A 152 -15.68 -12.50 0.43
CA ASN A 152 -14.38 -12.80 -0.16
C ASN A 152 -13.87 -11.73 -1.16
N GLY A 153 -14.35 -10.49 -1.02
CA GLY A 153 -13.95 -9.38 -1.87
C GLY A 153 -12.43 -9.16 -1.95
N ILE A 154 -11.70 -9.44 -0.86
CA ILE A 154 -10.23 -9.35 -0.82
C ILE A 154 -9.53 -10.26 -1.86
N ALA A 155 -10.19 -11.33 -2.34
CA ALA A 155 -9.63 -12.16 -3.40
C ALA A 155 -9.45 -11.40 -4.74
N TYR A 156 -10.17 -10.30 -4.92
CA TYR A 156 -10.05 -9.41 -6.08
C TYR A 156 -8.99 -8.31 -5.92
N GLU A 157 -8.28 -8.29 -4.78
CA GLU A 157 -7.11 -7.44 -4.59
C GLU A 157 -5.83 -8.02 -5.20
N ASN A 158 -4.87 -7.13 -5.41
CA ASN A 158 -3.53 -7.47 -5.87
C ASN A 158 -2.71 -8.12 -4.75
N LYS A 159 -1.82 -9.05 -5.13
CA LYS A 159 -0.97 -9.81 -4.18
C LYS A 159 -0.12 -8.89 -3.30
N GLY A 160 0.52 -7.87 -3.89
CA GLY A 160 1.44 -6.99 -3.15
C GLY A 160 0.75 -6.20 -2.03
N TYR A 161 -0.50 -5.76 -2.23
CA TYR A 161 -1.27 -5.14 -1.17
C TYR A 161 -1.55 -6.11 -0.02
N ILE A 162 -2.03 -7.32 -0.32
CA ILE A 162 -2.31 -8.34 0.68
C ILE A 162 -1.02 -8.73 1.43
N GLN A 163 0.09 -8.92 0.70
CA GLN A 163 1.40 -9.16 1.30
C GLN A 163 1.79 -8.03 2.24
N SER A 164 1.61 -6.76 1.84
CA SER A 164 1.93 -5.63 2.72
C SER A 164 1.06 -5.58 3.99
N LEU A 165 -0.20 -6.03 3.92
CA LEU A 165 -1.06 -6.15 5.10
C LEU A 165 -0.57 -7.27 6.02
N VAL A 166 -0.23 -8.43 5.45
CA VAL A 166 0.32 -9.57 6.18
C VAL A 166 1.62 -9.17 6.84
N THR A 167 2.61 -8.66 6.11
CA THR A 167 3.92 -8.24 6.68
C THR A 167 3.74 -7.25 7.83
N ALA A 168 2.83 -6.28 7.70
CA ALA A 168 2.54 -5.35 8.79
C ALA A 168 1.99 -6.06 10.06
N LEU A 169 1.26 -7.17 9.93
CA LEU A 169 0.74 -7.94 11.06
C LEU A 169 1.65 -9.07 11.53
N ASP A 170 2.43 -9.68 10.63
CA ASP A 170 3.30 -10.86 10.83
C ASP A 170 4.50 -10.53 11.72
N GLN A 171 4.83 -9.24 11.84
CA GLN A 171 5.63 -8.70 12.93
C GLN A 171 5.09 -9.10 14.34
N ASN A 172 3.86 -9.64 14.48
CA ASN A 172 3.32 -10.24 15.71
C ASN A 172 3.61 -11.74 15.80
N ALA A 173 3.83 -12.46 14.70
CA ALA A 173 4.11 -13.89 14.74
C ALA A 173 5.44 -14.14 15.44
N GLU A 174 6.45 -13.29 15.23
CA GLU A 174 7.70 -13.36 15.99
C GLU A 174 7.55 -12.92 17.45
N GLU A 175 6.68 -11.97 17.79
CA GLU A 175 6.46 -11.56 19.19
C GLU A 175 5.62 -12.58 19.97
N ASN A 176 4.62 -13.21 19.36
CA ASN A 176 3.88 -14.31 19.97
C ASN A 176 4.72 -15.61 19.99
N ALA A 177 5.57 -15.83 18.98
CA ALA A 177 6.56 -16.90 19.00
C ALA A 177 7.69 -16.62 20.01
N LYS A 178 8.05 -15.37 20.28
CA LYS A 178 9.03 -14.98 21.33
C LYS A 178 8.42 -14.88 22.73
N GLU A 179 7.11 -14.68 22.87
CA GLU A 179 6.41 -14.92 24.14
C GLU A 179 6.42 -16.42 24.50
N ASP A 180 6.46 -17.32 23.50
CA ASP A 180 6.65 -18.76 23.71
C ASP A 180 8.12 -19.23 23.61
N ASP A 181 9.02 -18.48 22.97
CA ASP A 181 10.47 -18.71 22.90
C ASP A 181 11.24 -17.84 23.94
N GLU A 182 10.72 -17.76 25.17
CA GLU A 182 11.58 -17.84 26.35
C GLU A 182 10.84 -18.39 27.58
N ILE A 183 9.98 -19.41 27.41
CA ILE A 183 9.77 -20.34 28.52
C ILE A 183 10.89 -21.38 28.48
N VAL A 184 12.08 -20.97 28.93
CA VAL A 184 12.92 -21.94 29.63
C VAL A 184 12.06 -22.42 30.79
N LEU A 185 11.48 -23.62 30.67
CA LEU A 185 10.70 -24.28 31.71
C LEU A 185 11.61 -24.57 32.92
N GLY A 186 11.98 -23.50 33.64
CA GLY A 186 12.68 -23.53 34.91
C GLY A 186 11.67 -23.63 36.04
N GLY A 187 11.88 -24.58 36.95
CA GLY A 187 11.06 -24.77 38.14
C GLY A 187 9.91 -25.76 37.97
N ILE A 188 8.81 -25.53 38.70
CA ILE A 188 7.70 -26.49 38.93
C ILE A 188 7.10 -27.03 37.63
N ALA A 189 7.02 -26.22 36.57
CA ALA A 189 6.44 -26.62 35.30
C ALA A 189 7.34 -27.58 34.50
N GLY A 190 8.67 -27.48 34.61
CA GLY A 190 9.60 -28.46 34.05
C GLY A 190 9.54 -29.82 34.78
N ALA A 191 9.42 -29.78 36.10
CA ALA A 191 9.22 -30.98 36.93
C ALA A 191 7.85 -31.66 36.65
N LEU A 192 6.81 -30.86 36.38
CA LEU A 192 5.48 -31.36 36.03
C LEU A 192 5.48 -32.07 34.67
N LYS A 193 6.17 -31.51 33.66
CA LYS A 193 6.32 -32.15 32.34
C LYS A 193 7.02 -33.51 32.45
N GLN A 194 8.15 -33.56 33.16
CA GLN A 194 8.90 -34.80 33.36
C GLN A 194 8.07 -35.86 34.09
N SER A 195 7.29 -35.46 35.10
CA SER A 195 6.38 -36.37 35.83
C SER A 195 5.23 -36.90 34.96
N LEU A 196 4.76 -36.12 33.98
CA LEU A 196 3.71 -36.53 33.04
C LEU A 196 4.26 -37.50 31.98
N GLU A 197 5.47 -37.25 31.47
CA GLU A 197 6.16 -38.12 30.52
C GLU A 197 6.57 -39.47 31.16
N GLU A 198 7.04 -39.47 32.42
CA GLU A 198 7.31 -40.69 33.19
C GLU A 198 6.04 -41.51 33.49
N SER A 199 4.87 -40.87 33.48
CA SER A 199 3.55 -41.52 33.62
C SER A 199 2.97 -42.04 32.29
N GLY A 200 3.73 -41.95 31.19
CA GLY A 200 3.32 -42.43 29.88
C GLY A 200 2.35 -41.51 29.13
N VAL A 201 2.20 -40.25 29.56
CA VAL A 201 1.41 -39.23 28.88
C VAL A 201 2.34 -38.36 28.06
N GLU A 202 2.21 -38.41 26.73
CA GLU A 202 3.01 -37.61 25.82
C GLU A 202 2.51 -36.15 25.82
N VAL A 203 3.36 -35.22 26.26
CA VAL A 203 3.05 -33.79 26.33
C VAL A 203 3.76 -33.07 25.18
N VAL A 204 3.05 -32.89 24.07
CA VAL A 204 3.52 -32.10 22.93
C VAL A 204 3.32 -30.62 23.24
N LEU A 205 4.40 -29.84 23.22
CA LEU A 205 4.36 -28.39 23.40
C LEU A 205 3.97 -27.70 22.08
N PRO A 206 3.18 -26.60 22.10
CA PRO A 206 2.84 -25.83 20.90
C PRO A 206 4.06 -25.38 20.08
N SER A 207 5.15 -25.02 20.77
CA SER A 207 6.45 -24.63 20.17
C SER A 207 7.11 -25.75 19.34
N GLN A 208 6.73 -27.02 19.54
CA GLN A 208 7.20 -28.13 18.69
C GLN A 208 6.35 -28.31 17.42
N GLN A 209 5.11 -27.83 17.41
CA GLN A 209 4.26 -27.81 16.22
C GLN A 209 4.56 -26.59 15.34
N GLU A 210 4.94 -25.46 15.93
CA GLU A 210 5.28 -24.22 15.18
C GLU A 210 6.60 -24.32 14.41
N LYS A 211 7.61 -25.04 14.93
CA LYS A 211 8.91 -25.24 14.23
C LYS A 211 8.80 -26.04 12.92
N GLN A 212 7.66 -26.70 12.66
CA GLN A 212 7.39 -27.34 11.37
C GLN A 212 6.51 -26.47 10.44
N ALA A 213 5.83 -25.45 10.95
CA ALA A 213 4.96 -24.56 10.18
C ALA A 213 5.66 -23.26 9.74
N ALA A 214 6.76 -22.85 10.40
CA ALA A 214 7.57 -21.68 10.04
C ALA A 214 8.51 -21.92 8.85
N LYS A 215 8.08 -22.66 7.82
CA LYS A 215 8.86 -22.90 6.60
C LYS A 215 8.11 -22.36 5.40
N GLU A 216 8.70 -21.33 4.81
CA GLU A 216 8.24 -20.51 3.67
C GLU A 216 7.17 -19.47 4.03
N LYS A 217 7.55 -18.18 3.92
CA LYS A 217 6.60 -17.08 3.76
C LYS A 217 5.60 -17.47 2.68
N PRO A 218 4.28 -17.44 2.93
CA PRO A 218 3.30 -17.82 1.93
C PRO A 218 3.44 -16.92 0.71
N ASP A 219 4.08 -17.42 -0.36
CA ASP A 219 4.24 -16.67 -1.61
C ASP A 219 2.93 -16.68 -2.42
N ASP A 220 2.02 -17.61 -2.15
CA ASP A 220 0.73 -17.63 -2.83
C ASP A 220 -0.29 -16.67 -2.20
N LYS A 221 -1.05 -15.98 -3.05
CA LYS A 221 -2.05 -14.98 -2.65
C LYS A 221 -3.15 -15.59 -1.78
N ALA A 222 -3.57 -16.82 -2.05
CA ALA A 222 -4.60 -17.49 -1.27
C ALA A 222 -4.11 -17.81 0.15
N ALA A 223 -2.85 -18.22 0.29
CA ALA A 223 -2.23 -18.48 1.58
C ALA A 223 -2.11 -17.19 2.42
N LEU A 224 -1.72 -16.06 1.81
CA LEU A 224 -1.71 -14.75 2.48
C LEU A 224 -3.11 -14.33 2.99
N ILE A 225 -4.16 -14.53 2.17
CA ILE A 225 -5.54 -14.24 2.59
C ILE A 225 -5.97 -15.15 3.74
N GLN A 226 -5.58 -16.42 3.68
CA GLN A 226 -5.87 -17.39 4.74
C GLN A 226 -5.21 -16.98 6.06
N GLN A 227 -3.96 -16.53 6.04
CA GLN A 227 -3.26 -16.01 7.22
C GLN A 227 -3.96 -14.77 7.83
N LEU A 228 -4.42 -13.83 6.98
CA LEU A 228 -5.21 -12.68 7.45
C LEU A 228 -6.51 -13.13 8.12
N ARG A 229 -7.19 -14.11 7.53
CA ARG A 229 -8.42 -14.66 8.09
C ARG A 229 -8.17 -15.32 9.44
N GLU A 230 -7.16 -16.17 9.56
CA GLU A 230 -6.81 -16.83 10.82
C GLU A 230 -6.50 -15.81 11.91
N THR A 231 -5.72 -14.79 11.58
CA THR A 231 -5.40 -13.68 12.49
C THR A 231 -6.66 -12.92 12.93
N TYR A 232 -7.60 -12.67 12.01
CA TYR A 232 -8.87 -12.03 12.31
C TYR A 232 -9.75 -12.88 13.24
N GLU A 233 -9.81 -14.19 13.02
CA GLU A 233 -10.62 -15.10 13.82
C GLU A 233 -10.11 -15.16 15.27
N VAL A 234 -8.78 -15.18 15.47
CA VAL A 234 -8.16 -15.08 16.80
C VAL A 234 -8.56 -13.77 17.50
N ASP A 235 -8.49 -12.64 16.79
CA ASP A 235 -8.92 -11.35 17.36
C ASP A 235 -10.41 -11.33 17.69
N ARG A 236 -11.25 -11.93 16.83
CA ARG A 236 -12.69 -12.03 17.05
C ARG A 236 -12.99 -12.80 18.34
N GLU A 237 -12.33 -13.93 18.56
CA GLU A 237 -12.45 -14.72 19.79
C GLU A 237 -12.05 -13.89 21.02
N LYS A 238 -10.90 -13.22 20.95
CA LYS A 238 -10.42 -12.30 22.01
C LYS A 238 -11.35 -11.11 22.24
N SER A 239 -12.10 -10.68 21.22
CA SER A 239 -12.99 -9.51 21.29
C SER A 239 -14.23 -9.71 22.17
N GLY A 240 -14.56 -10.95 22.54
CA GLY A 240 -15.76 -11.28 23.31
C GLY A 240 -17.07 -11.05 22.54
N GLY A 241 -17.05 -11.22 21.22
CA GLY A 241 -18.24 -11.08 20.35
C GLY A 241 -18.51 -9.67 19.83
N ARG A 242 -17.58 -8.73 20.01
CA ARG A 242 -17.69 -7.36 19.48
C ARG A 242 -17.42 -7.27 17.97
N MET A 243 -16.62 -8.19 17.43
CA MET A 243 -16.29 -8.24 16.01
C MET A 243 -17.26 -9.14 15.24
N ALA A 244 -17.65 -8.71 14.05
CA ALA A 244 -18.50 -9.49 13.14
C ALA A 244 -17.78 -10.76 12.65
N PRO A 245 -18.49 -11.79 12.14
CA PRO A 245 -17.87 -12.91 11.45
C PRO A 245 -17.04 -12.46 10.25
N TRP A 246 -15.98 -13.21 9.91
CA TRP A 246 -15.21 -12.94 8.70
C TRP A 246 -16.08 -13.09 7.46
N ASN A 247 -16.22 -12.01 6.69
CA ASN A 247 -16.78 -12.02 5.35
C ASN A 247 -15.69 -11.82 4.29
N GLY A 248 -14.52 -11.29 4.63
CA GLY A 248 -13.41 -11.10 3.69
C GLY A 248 -13.64 -10.00 2.66
N SER A 249 -14.64 -9.13 2.86
CA SER A 249 -14.77 -7.90 2.07
C SER A 249 -13.59 -6.97 2.35
N LEU A 250 -13.11 -6.23 1.35
CA LEU A 250 -11.98 -5.32 1.55
C LEU A 250 -12.28 -4.26 2.61
N LEU A 251 -13.52 -3.78 2.72
CA LEU A 251 -13.92 -2.83 3.76
C LEU A 251 -13.75 -3.41 5.18
N GLN A 252 -14.15 -4.66 5.41
CA GLN A 252 -13.93 -5.35 6.70
C GLN A 252 -12.43 -5.48 6.97
N VAL A 253 -11.65 -5.99 6.01
CA VAL A 253 -10.23 -6.24 6.22
C VAL A 253 -9.48 -4.94 6.49
N MET A 254 -9.73 -3.88 5.72
CA MET A 254 -9.08 -2.59 5.92
C MET A 254 -9.39 -1.98 7.27
N THR A 255 -10.66 -2.00 7.70
CA THR A 255 -11.06 -1.37 8.97
C THR A 255 -10.51 -2.13 10.16
N TRP A 256 -10.53 -3.47 10.13
CA TRP A 256 -9.92 -4.30 11.15
C TRP A 256 -8.39 -4.15 11.17
N HIS A 257 -7.74 -4.22 10.01
CA HIS A 257 -6.29 -4.11 9.90
C HIS A 257 -5.81 -2.76 10.43
N TYR A 258 -6.51 -1.67 10.09
CA TYR A 258 -6.19 -0.34 10.58
C TYR A 258 -6.38 -0.20 12.10
N ASP A 259 -7.48 -0.74 12.65
CA ASP A 259 -7.71 -0.79 14.11
C ASP A 259 -6.56 -1.52 14.82
N LYS A 260 -6.20 -2.71 14.32
CA LYS A 260 -5.12 -3.53 14.85
C LYS A 260 -3.77 -2.85 14.75
N THR A 261 -3.47 -2.24 13.60
CA THR A 261 -2.21 -1.52 13.35
C THR A 261 -2.05 -0.33 14.30
N LEU A 262 -3.09 0.51 14.43
CA LEU A 262 -3.04 1.65 15.35
C LEU A 262 -2.91 1.22 16.82
N GLY A 263 -3.57 0.12 17.20
CA GLY A 263 -3.58 -0.41 18.55
C GLY A 263 -2.34 -1.20 18.95
N ARG A 264 -1.48 -1.55 17.98
CA ARG A 264 -0.32 -2.43 18.20
C ARG A 264 0.59 -1.93 19.30
N TYR A 265 1.13 -0.74 19.12
CA TYR A 265 2.04 -0.14 20.10
C TYR A 265 1.33 0.87 21.01
N PHE A 266 0.17 1.36 20.59
CA PHE A 266 -0.55 2.45 21.24
C PHE A 266 -1.98 2.01 21.53
N ASN A 267 -2.19 1.25 22.60
CA ASN A 267 -3.52 0.76 22.96
C ASN A 267 -4.41 1.85 23.60
N ASN A 268 -4.79 2.86 22.80
CA ASN A 268 -5.69 3.95 23.19
C ASN A 268 -6.99 3.90 22.38
N ARG A 269 -7.97 3.13 22.88
CA ARG A 269 -9.27 2.93 22.22
C ARG A 269 -10.03 4.23 21.96
N ALA A 270 -9.95 5.21 22.87
CA ALA A 270 -10.65 6.49 22.75
C ALA A 270 -10.20 7.31 21.53
N GLU A 271 -8.96 7.12 21.08
CA GLU A 271 -8.45 7.72 19.85
C GLU A 271 -8.60 6.83 18.62
N ILE A 272 -8.47 5.52 18.78
CA ILE A 272 -8.48 4.58 17.65
C ILE A 272 -9.87 4.42 17.06
N GLU A 273 -10.89 4.19 17.89
CA GLU A 273 -12.27 3.96 17.44
C GLU A 273 -12.81 5.08 16.53
N PRO A 274 -12.67 6.37 16.86
CA PRO A 274 -13.11 7.44 15.95
C PRO A 274 -12.27 7.52 14.67
N ARG A 275 -10.98 7.13 14.68
CA ARG A 275 -10.15 7.08 13.46
C ARG A 275 -10.59 5.95 12.54
N VAL A 276 -10.89 4.77 13.08
CA VAL A 276 -11.40 3.62 12.33
C VAL A 276 -12.79 3.93 11.73
N ALA A 277 -13.67 4.57 12.50
CA ALA A 277 -14.97 5.02 11.99
C ALA A 277 -14.81 6.03 10.84
N LYS A 278 -13.87 6.98 10.96
CA LYS A 278 -13.53 7.91 9.87
C LYS A 278 -12.99 7.18 8.65
N LEU A 279 -12.10 6.19 8.81
CA LEU A 279 -11.59 5.39 7.70
C LEU A 279 -12.72 4.64 6.98
N HIS A 280 -13.64 4.03 7.72
CA HIS A 280 -14.80 3.36 7.16
C HIS A 280 -15.64 4.34 6.32
N THR A 281 -16.04 5.48 6.89
CA THR A 281 -16.83 6.49 6.18
C THR A 281 -16.08 7.07 4.99
N ALA A 282 -14.79 7.37 5.12
CA ALA A 282 -13.95 7.90 4.06
C ALA A 282 -13.82 6.91 2.90
N THR A 283 -13.62 5.62 3.19
CA THR A 283 -13.57 4.55 2.19
C THR A 283 -14.85 4.52 1.35
N VAL A 284 -16.02 4.50 2.01
CA VAL A 284 -17.32 4.50 1.33
C VAL A 284 -17.53 5.79 0.54
N ALA A 285 -17.12 6.95 1.08
CA ALA A 285 -17.21 8.23 0.40
C ALA A 285 -16.33 8.27 -0.86
N VAL A 286 -15.10 7.76 -0.79
CA VAL A 286 -14.17 7.67 -1.93
C VAL A 286 -14.72 6.78 -3.02
N PHE A 287 -15.32 5.63 -2.66
CA PHE A 287 -16.03 4.78 -3.62
C PHE A 287 -17.09 5.59 -4.40
N TRP A 288 -18.01 6.27 -3.70
CA TRP A 288 -19.06 7.06 -4.35
C TRP A 288 -18.54 8.26 -5.13
N LEU A 289 -17.47 8.90 -4.65
CA LEU A 289 -16.81 9.99 -5.35
C LEU A 289 -16.20 9.51 -6.68
N LEU A 290 -15.58 8.33 -6.68
CA LEU A 290 -15.07 7.71 -7.90
C LEU A 290 -16.20 7.35 -8.87
N ILE A 291 -17.32 6.77 -8.39
CA ILE A 291 -18.50 6.52 -9.22
C ILE A 291 -19.05 7.82 -9.84
N ALA A 292 -19.15 8.89 -9.07
CA ALA A 292 -19.58 10.20 -9.56
C ALA A 292 -18.61 10.77 -10.60
N ALA A 293 -17.30 10.66 -10.36
CA ALA A 293 -16.26 11.08 -11.30
C ALA A 293 -16.33 10.30 -12.62
N MET A 294 -16.52 8.98 -12.57
CA MET A 294 -16.74 8.13 -13.75
C MET A 294 -17.94 8.62 -14.56
N ALA A 295 -19.09 8.81 -13.90
CA ALA A 295 -20.32 9.29 -14.56
C ALA A 295 -20.13 10.67 -15.20
N LEU A 296 -19.44 11.58 -14.51
CA LEU A 296 -19.11 12.92 -15.00
C LEU A 296 -18.20 12.86 -16.25
N LEU A 297 -17.18 12.01 -16.25
CA LEU A 297 -16.28 11.83 -17.38
C LEU A 297 -16.97 11.20 -18.59
N VAL A 298 -17.82 10.18 -18.38
CA VAL A 298 -18.66 9.62 -19.46
C VAL A 298 -19.61 10.69 -20.01
N TRP A 299 -20.19 11.51 -19.14
CA TRP A 299 -21.07 12.60 -19.55
C TRP A 299 -20.31 13.67 -20.37
N GLY A 300 -19.13 14.06 -19.91
CA GLY A 300 -18.25 15.03 -20.56
C GLY A 300 -17.66 14.55 -21.88
N ALA A 301 -17.54 13.22 -22.07
CA ALA A 301 -17.03 12.60 -23.29
C ALA A 301 -17.92 12.80 -24.53
N ARG A 302 -19.13 13.36 -24.40
CA ARG A 302 -20.04 13.66 -25.52
C ARG A 302 -19.51 14.67 -26.53
N ARG A 303 -18.59 15.55 -26.13
CA ARG A 303 -18.06 16.63 -26.97
C ARG A 303 -16.57 16.46 -27.19
N ASN A 304 -16.10 16.79 -28.39
CA ASN A 304 -14.67 16.94 -28.66
C ASN A 304 -14.26 18.34 -28.20
N GLY A 305 -13.32 18.40 -27.26
CA GLY A 305 -12.87 19.66 -26.64
C GLY A 305 -13.59 20.00 -25.33
N GLY A 306 -13.25 21.16 -24.76
CA GLY A 306 -13.69 21.58 -23.43
C GLY A 306 -12.90 20.90 -22.29
N LEU A 307 -13.19 21.33 -21.06
CA LEU A 307 -12.46 20.91 -19.86
C LEU A 307 -12.45 19.38 -19.69
N PHE A 308 -13.60 18.73 -19.78
CA PHE A 308 -13.74 17.30 -19.51
C PHE A 308 -12.97 16.39 -20.47
N TYR A 309 -12.81 16.78 -21.74
CA TYR A 309 -11.97 16.03 -22.68
C TYR A 309 -10.50 16.12 -22.27
N TRP A 310 -10.04 17.31 -21.87
CA TRP A 310 -8.65 17.51 -21.47
C TRP A 310 -8.32 16.87 -20.12
N LEU A 311 -9.29 16.74 -19.20
CA LEU A 311 -9.09 15.98 -17.96
C LEU A 311 -8.62 14.54 -18.23
N LEU A 312 -9.05 13.92 -19.34
CA LEU A 312 -8.66 12.56 -19.71
C LEU A 312 -7.15 12.35 -19.89
N VAL A 313 -6.40 13.42 -20.18
CA VAL A 313 -4.93 13.37 -20.28
C VAL A 313 -4.26 14.17 -19.18
N LEU A 314 -4.83 15.30 -18.75
CA LEU A 314 -4.24 16.17 -17.73
C LEU A 314 -4.16 15.50 -16.36
N VAL A 315 -5.16 14.70 -15.97
CA VAL A 315 -5.15 14.01 -14.67
C VAL A 315 -4.07 12.92 -14.63
N PRO A 316 -3.98 11.96 -15.59
CA PRO A 316 -2.85 11.03 -15.64
C PRO A 316 -1.49 11.71 -15.78
N MET A 317 -1.41 12.82 -16.52
CA MET A 317 -0.17 13.60 -16.67
C MET A 317 0.26 14.25 -15.35
N ALA A 318 -0.68 14.62 -14.47
CA ALA A 318 -0.39 15.21 -13.17
C ALA A 318 -0.04 14.17 -12.07
N LEU A 319 0.02 12.87 -12.39
CA LEU A 319 0.33 11.80 -11.46
C LEU A 319 1.59 12.06 -10.58
N PRO A 320 2.76 12.47 -11.11
CA PRO A 320 3.93 12.72 -10.26
C PRO A 320 3.69 13.87 -9.26
N VAL A 321 2.87 14.86 -9.61
CA VAL A 321 2.53 15.97 -8.71
C VAL A 321 1.57 15.50 -7.63
N PHE A 322 0.55 14.72 -7.99
CA PHE A 322 -0.37 14.15 -7.00
C PHE A 322 0.35 13.23 -6.01
N PHE A 323 1.30 12.42 -6.48
CA PHE A 323 2.13 11.58 -5.61
C PHE A 323 2.91 12.42 -4.59
N VAL A 324 3.64 13.46 -5.01
CA VAL A 324 4.42 14.29 -4.08
C VAL A 324 3.52 14.99 -3.06
N ILE A 325 2.34 15.47 -3.47
CA ILE A 325 1.37 16.09 -2.57
C ILE A 325 0.90 15.09 -1.52
N ASP A 326 0.47 13.91 -1.95
CA ASP A 326 -0.06 12.87 -1.07
C ASP A 326 1.02 12.35 -0.10
N TYR A 327 2.20 12.01 -0.63
CA TYR A 327 3.35 11.59 0.16
C TYR A 327 3.74 12.64 1.21
N SER A 328 3.82 13.93 0.82
CA SER A 328 4.11 15.01 1.75
C SER A 328 3.01 15.17 2.81
N ALA A 329 1.73 15.05 2.44
CA ALA A 329 0.63 15.15 3.39
C ALA A 329 0.68 14.04 4.45
N TRP A 330 1.02 12.82 4.06
CA TRP A 330 1.19 11.70 4.98
C TRP A 330 2.40 11.87 5.90
N LEU A 331 3.54 12.31 5.37
CA LEU A 331 4.70 12.63 6.22
C LEU A 331 4.36 13.73 7.23
N TRP A 332 3.65 14.78 6.80
CA TRP A 332 3.19 15.82 7.71
C TRP A 332 2.29 15.24 8.81
N TRP A 333 1.33 14.38 8.43
CA TRP A 333 0.44 13.72 9.37
C TRP A 333 1.22 12.90 10.40
N TYR A 334 2.22 12.11 9.98
CA TYR A 334 3.07 11.34 10.87
C TYR A 334 3.79 12.22 11.91
N GLY A 335 4.44 13.29 11.47
CA GLY A 335 5.20 14.16 12.36
C GLY A 335 4.38 15.15 13.19
N HIS A 336 3.07 15.29 12.92
CA HIS A 336 2.16 16.18 13.66
C HIS A 336 1.04 15.44 14.39
N THR A 337 0.94 14.12 14.23
CA THR A 337 -0.04 13.25 14.91
C THR A 337 0.71 12.24 15.78
N LEU A 338 1.60 12.76 16.62
CA LEU A 338 2.39 11.98 17.56
C LEU A 338 1.53 11.53 18.74
N ASN A 339 1.76 10.32 19.22
CA ASN A 339 1.08 9.73 20.36
C ASN A 339 1.87 9.98 21.65
N ASP A 340 1.17 10.39 22.72
CA ASP A 340 1.77 10.69 24.02
C ASP A 340 2.33 9.44 24.74
N MET A 341 1.98 8.23 24.29
CA MET A 341 2.52 6.96 24.82
C MET A 341 3.89 6.59 24.23
N GLY A 342 4.46 7.40 23.34
CA GLY A 342 5.84 7.22 22.88
C GLY A 342 6.83 7.34 24.04
N ALA A 343 7.87 6.51 24.06
CA ALA A 343 8.90 6.53 25.10
C ALA A 343 9.65 7.88 25.17
N PHE A 344 9.78 8.57 24.04
CA PHE A 344 10.39 9.89 23.91
C PHE A 344 9.40 10.88 23.33
N THR A 345 9.14 11.96 24.07
CA THR A 345 8.36 13.09 23.56
C THR A 345 9.22 13.94 22.64
N VAL A 346 8.91 13.92 21.34
CA VAL A 346 9.51 14.82 20.35
C VAL A 346 8.54 15.94 20.00
N LYS A 347 9.07 17.13 19.68
CA LYS A 347 8.23 18.22 19.17
C LYS A 347 7.70 17.85 17.79
N PRO A 348 6.49 18.30 17.41
CA PRO A 348 6.00 18.13 16.05
C PRO A 348 7.04 18.60 15.03
N PHE A 349 7.25 17.79 14.00
CA PHE A 349 8.22 18.04 12.96
C PHE A 349 7.70 17.53 11.62
N MET A 350 8.41 17.87 10.54
CA MET A 350 8.12 17.34 9.22
C MET A 350 9.20 16.29 8.89
N PRO A 351 8.86 15.00 8.76
CA PRO A 351 9.78 14.02 8.20
C PRO A 351 10.28 14.46 6.82
N THR A 352 11.51 14.09 6.50
CA THR A 352 12.18 14.55 5.28
C THR A 352 11.45 14.06 4.04
N VAL A 353 10.89 15.00 3.28
CA VAL A 353 10.19 14.71 2.01
C VAL A 353 11.18 14.37 0.90
N PHE A 354 12.28 15.11 0.81
CA PHE A 354 13.30 14.92 -0.22
C PHE A 354 14.66 15.39 0.30
N GLY A 355 15.70 14.61 0.02
CA GLY A 355 17.06 14.88 0.42
C GLY A 355 17.41 14.25 1.77
N ASP A 356 18.41 14.84 2.42
CA ASP A 356 18.89 14.41 3.72
C ASP A 356 18.33 15.31 4.82
N GLY A 357 17.86 14.69 5.91
CA GLY A 357 17.43 15.38 7.11
C GLY A 357 17.97 14.71 8.35
N LYS A 358 17.74 15.34 9.51
CA LYS A 358 18.20 14.83 10.79
C LYS A 358 17.15 15.00 11.86
N VAL A 359 16.85 13.91 12.57
CA VAL A 359 15.96 13.90 13.72
C VAL A 359 16.68 13.19 14.86
N ALA A 360 17.04 13.95 15.89
CA ALA A 360 17.90 13.48 16.98
C ALA A 360 19.21 12.85 16.45
N GLN A 361 19.47 11.57 16.74
CA GLN A 361 20.66 10.83 16.29
C GLN A 361 20.48 10.14 14.94
N PHE A 362 19.27 10.17 14.38
CA PHE A 362 18.96 9.58 13.08
C PHE A 362 19.18 10.58 11.96
N THR A 363 19.89 10.15 10.94
CA THR A 363 19.92 10.82 9.64
C THR A 363 18.92 10.12 8.74
N THR A 364 18.01 10.89 8.15
CA THR A 364 16.99 10.40 7.24
C THR A 364 17.39 10.72 5.81
N HIS A 365 17.32 9.73 4.94
CA HIS A 365 17.53 9.87 3.50
C HIS A 365 16.20 9.58 2.80
N SER A 366 15.74 10.48 1.94
CA SER A 366 14.46 10.34 1.23
C SER A 366 14.60 10.77 -0.22
N TYR A 367 14.44 9.84 -1.15
CA TYR A 367 14.72 10.10 -2.56
C TYR A 367 13.76 9.35 -3.50
N PRO A 368 13.50 9.92 -4.70
CA PRO A 368 12.73 9.24 -5.73
C PRO A 368 13.44 7.97 -6.20
N ASP A 369 12.64 6.97 -6.54
CA ASP A 369 13.10 5.72 -7.12
C ASP A 369 12.58 5.56 -8.57
N VAL A 370 12.83 4.41 -9.19
CA VAL A 370 12.50 4.07 -10.58
C VAL A 370 11.03 4.39 -10.90
N GLY A 371 10.10 4.04 -10.01
CA GLY A 371 8.67 4.27 -10.19
C GLY A 371 8.32 5.76 -10.32
N PHE A 372 8.95 6.64 -9.53
CA PHE A 372 8.76 8.09 -9.70
C PHE A 372 9.37 8.58 -11.01
N GLY A 373 10.54 8.05 -11.41
CA GLY A 373 11.12 8.30 -12.73
C GLY A 373 10.17 7.94 -13.87
N LEU A 374 9.50 6.78 -13.78
CA LEU A 374 8.48 6.35 -14.73
C LEU A 374 7.24 7.27 -14.72
N MET A 375 6.82 7.80 -13.56
CA MET A 375 5.74 8.80 -13.49
C MET A 375 6.11 10.11 -14.21
N VAL A 376 7.36 10.56 -14.08
CA VAL A 376 7.85 11.74 -14.81
C VAL A 376 7.88 11.48 -16.31
N LEU A 377 8.39 10.31 -16.73
CA LEU A 377 8.41 9.91 -18.14
C LEU A 377 6.99 9.84 -18.73
N LEU A 378 6.04 9.25 -17.99
CA LEU A 378 4.62 9.23 -18.34
C LEU A 378 4.10 10.66 -18.57
N SER A 379 4.34 11.58 -17.64
CA SER A 379 3.92 12.97 -17.77
C SER A 379 4.45 13.63 -19.05
N LEU A 380 5.74 13.43 -19.37
CA LEU A 380 6.36 13.99 -20.57
C LEU A 380 5.75 13.42 -21.86
N ILE A 381 5.55 12.10 -21.93
CA ILE A 381 4.92 11.44 -23.08
C ILE A 381 3.49 11.93 -23.29
N LEU A 382 2.72 12.04 -22.20
CA LEU A 382 1.35 12.53 -22.26
C LEU A 382 1.29 14.02 -22.62
N ALA A 383 2.25 14.84 -22.19
CA ALA A 383 2.36 16.23 -22.60
C ALA A 383 2.57 16.35 -24.12
N VAL A 384 3.45 15.54 -24.70
CA VAL A 384 3.65 15.48 -26.16
C VAL A 384 2.36 15.04 -26.87
N ALA A 385 1.70 13.98 -26.39
CA ALA A 385 0.43 13.50 -26.95
C ALA A 385 -0.67 14.58 -26.88
N ALA A 386 -0.76 15.31 -25.77
CA ALA A 386 -1.68 16.41 -25.55
C ALA A 386 -1.43 17.57 -26.51
N LEU A 387 -0.16 17.96 -26.72
CA LEU A 387 0.21 19.03 -27.65
C LEU A 387 -0.10 18.67 -29.11
N ILE A 388 0.19 17.43 -29.53
CA ILE A 388 -0.17 16.95 -30.88
C ILE A 388 -1.68 16.99 -31.07
N ARG A 389 -2.45 16.50 -30.09
CA ARG A 389 -3.92 16.53 -30.13
C ARG A 389 -4.45 17.96 -30.18
N ARG A 390 -3.87 18.88 -29.41
CA ARG A 390 -4.26 20.29 -29.38
C ARG A 390 -4.09 20.93 -30.75
N LYS A 391 -2.94 20.69 -31.40
CA LYS A 391 -2.69 21.14 -32.77
C LYS A 391 -3.71 20.55 -33.75
N GLN A 392 -3.95 19.24 -33.66
CA GLN A 392 -4.90 18.55 -34.53
C GLN A 392 -6.32 19.13 -34.45
N PHE A 393 -6.82 19.46 -33.26
CA PHE A 393 -8.15 20.06 -33.10
C PHE A 393 -8.19 21.53 -33.53
N ARG A 394 -7.10 22.28 -33.35
CA ARG A 394 -7.02 23.67 -33.85
C ARG A 394 -7.01 23.71 -35.38
N ASP A 395 -6.37 22.75 -36.05
CA ASP A 395 -6.31 22.69 -37.51
C ASP A 395 -7.61 22.09 -38.13
N GLN A 396 -8.61 21.73 -37.32
CA GLN A 396 -9.92 21.20 -37.75
C GLN A 396 -11.08 22.21 -37.64
N GLY A 397 -10.95 23.21 -36.76
CA GLY A 397 -11.88 24.34 -36.64
C GLY A 397 -11.37 25.52 -37.42
#